data_AF-A0A4Y9ULC5-F1
#
_entry.id   AF-A0A4Y9ULC5-F1
#
_cell.length_a   1.000
_cell.length_b   1.000
_cell.length_c   1.000
_cell.angle_alpha   90.00
_cell.angle_beta   90.00
_cell.angle_gamma   90.00
#
_symmetry.space_group_name_H-M   'P 1'
#
loop_
_entity.id
_entity.type
_entity.pdbx_description
1 polymer ?
#
loop_
_entity_poly.entity_id
_entity_poly.type
_entity_poly.pdbx_seq_one_letter_code
_entity_poly.pdbx_strand_id
1 'polypeptide(L)'
;MNDATFCLSQDASIQAHLEIAKKAIASGENDLRRAAEHIAEAHKQGASQRRIAAAIGKSVSTVNRYLNWHDSGFRDETPFGPESKAKRQRARVRATERTNSGKRSRGEVAQDELAAALARAQAAQADAARARAEAIRATDEAMRAKAEAVRERLRSGRADPSHSTATAPRHPLDRRQRDLLVKALGMLGSDQVGERAAAALIAEKQRSKLGMTWDELVVNDQDGCDLDEDELDDDDELDDEDEDRDWKCHEAGEQPN
;
A
#
# COMPACT_ATOMS: atom_id res chain seq x y z
N MET A 1 27.44 60.17 29.25
CA MET A 1 26.32 59.45 28.60
C MET A 1 26.59 59.13 27.12
N ASN A 2 27.85 59.05 26.66
CA ASN A 2 28.19 58.75 25.25
C ASN A 2 28.68 57.30 25.03
N ASP A 3 28.72 56.47 26.08
CA ASP A 3 29.34 55.14 25.99
C ASP A 3 28.45 54.11 25.26
N ALA A 4 27.12 54.25 25.32
CA ALA A 4 26.19 53.29 24.73
C ALA A 4 26.18 53.32 23.18
N THR A 5 26.32 54.49 22.57
CA THR A 5 26.33 54.63 21.10
C THR A 5 27.64 54.14 20.49
N PHE A 6 28.77 54.29 21.20
CA PHE A 6 30.07 53.77 20.75
C PHE A 6 30.08 52.24 20.69
N CYS A 7 29.53 51.56 21.71
CA CYS A 7 29.46 50.09 21.74
C CYS A 7 28.62 49.52 20.58
N LEU A 8 27.49 50.13 20.25
CA LEU A 8 26.63 49.67 19.16
C LEU A 8 27.31 49.82 17.78
N SER A 9 28.06 50.89 17.57
CA SER A 9 28.82 51.10 16.34
C SER A 9 29.96 50.07 16.19
N GLN A 10 30.64 49.75 17.28
CA GLN A 10 31.70 48.75 17.30
C GLN A 10 31.17 47.34 16.98
N ASP A 11 30.04 46.93 17.58
CA ASP A 11 29.45 45.62 17.32
C ASP A 11 29.01 45.45 15.86
N ALA A 12 28.46 46.50 15.23
CA ALA A 12 28.09 46.48 13.81
C ALA A 12 29.32 46.33 12.91
N SER A 13 30.42 47.00 13.22
CA SER A 13 31.69 46.87 12.49
C SER A 13 32.26 45.45 12.60
N ILE A 14 32.27 44.88 13.81
CA ILE A 14 32.70 43.49 14.05
C ILE A 14 31.88 42.53 13.18
N GLN A 15 30.55 42.67 13.15
CA GLN A 15 29.70 41.78 12.36
C GLN A 15 29.95 41.90 10.85
N ALA A 16 30.19 43.12 10.35
CA ALA A 16 30.51 43.33 8.94
C ALA A 16 31.79 42.58 8.52
N HIS A 17 32.85 42.65 9.32
CA HIS A 17 34.08 41.90 9.07
C HIS A 17 33.85 40.39 9.07
N LEU A 18 33.04 39.87 10.00
CA LEU A 18 32.75 38.44 10.10
C LEU A 18 31.95 37.91 8.90
N GLU A 19 30.98 38.68 8.39
CA GLU A 19 30.24 38.31 7.18
C GLU A 19 31.11 38.30 5.93
N ILE A 20 32.04 39.26 5.79
CA ILE A 20 32.99 39.25 4.67
C ILE A 20 33.95 38.06 4.79
N ALA A 21 34.48 37.78 5.99
CA ALA A 21 35.34 36.63 6.22
C ALA A 21 34.63 35.30 5.91
N LYS A 22 33.37 35.17 6.29
CA LYS A 22 32.54 33.99 5.99
C LYS A 22 32.35 33.78 4.49
N LYS A 23 32.04 34.85 3.75
CA LYS A 23 31.93 34.80 2.27
C LYS A 23 33.25 34.42 1.62
N ALA A 24 34.36 34.99 2.07
CA ALA A 24 35.69 34.69 1.57
C ALA A 24 36.07 33.21 1.78
N ILE A 25 35.75 32.63 2.94
CA ILE A 25 35.98 31.19 3.20
C ILE A 25 35.12 30.30 2.28
N ALA A 26 33.89 30.72 1.97
CA ALA A 26 32.99 29.96 1.10
C ALA A 26 33.43 29.99 -0.38
N SER A 27 34.05 31.08 -0.82
CA SER A 27 34.55 31.28 -2.21
C SER A 27 35.71 30.35 -2.56
N GLY A 28 36.49 29.88 -1.57
CA GLY A 28 37.51 28.85 -1.73
C GLY A 28 38.94 29.33 -1.45
N GLU A 29 39.93 28.57 -1.94
CA GLU A 29 41.35 28.71 -1.54
C GLU A 29 41.97 30.08 -1.87
N ASN A 30 41.45 30.80 -2.88
CA ASN A 30 42.00 32.08 -3.32
C ASN A 30 41.69 33.25 -2.37
N ASP A 31 40.64 33.13 -1.55
CA ASP A 31 40.16 34.23 -0.69
C ASP A 31 40.52 34.04 0.79
N LEU A 32 41.35 33.05 1.12
CA LEU A 32 41.72 32.75 2.50
C LEU A 32 42.49 33.89 3.17
N ARG A 33 43.31 34.63 2.41
CA ARG A 33 44.08 35.78 2.93
C ARG A 33 43.14 36.90 3.36
N ARG A 34 42.18 37.25 2.49
CA ARG A 34 41.14 38.26 2.77
C ARG A 34 40.28 37.86 3.97
N ALA A 35 39.97 36.57 4.11
CA ALA A 35 39.27 36.07 5.30
C ALA A 35 40.11 36.27 6.58
N ALA A 36 41.42 36.01 6.54
CA ALA A 36 42.31 36.18 7.67
C ALA A 36 42.42 37.65 8.12
N GLU A 37 42.49 38.58 7.16
CA GLU A 37 42.54 40.03 7.41
C GLU A 37 41.31 40.51 8.16
N HIS A 38 40.10 40.16 7.68
CA HIS A 38 38.87 40.58 8.36
C HIS A 38 38.67 39.87 9.71
N ILE A 39 39.13 38.63 9.87
CA ILE A 39 39.17 37.96 11.19
C ILE A 39 40.08 38.72 12.16
N ALA A 40 41.24 39.17 11.70
CA ALA A 40 42.18 39.95 12.50
C ALA A 40 41.62 41.35 12.84
N GLU A 41 40.93 42.01 11.92
CA GLU A 41 40.24 43.29 12.16
C GLU A 41 39.13 43.15 13.21
N ALA A 42 38.27 42.14 13.09
CA ALA A 42 37.25 41.85 14.10
C ALA A 42 37.85 41.57 15.48
N HIS A 43 38.98 40.83 15.53
CA HIS A 43 39.68 40.55 16.77
C HIS A 43 40.31 41.82 17.39
N LYS A 44 40.93 42.69 16.59
CA LYS A 44 41.45 43.99 17.03
C LYS A 44 40.36 44.90 17.59
N GLN A 45 39.14 44.79 17.07
CA GLN A 45 37.96 45.49 17.59
C GLN A 45 37.38 44.87 18.87
N GLY A 46 38.01 43.82 19.44
CA GLY A 46 37.62 43.22 20.72
C GLY A 46 36.74 41.97 20.61
N ALA A 47 36.50 41.43 19.40
CA ALA A 47 35.74 40.19 19.25
C ALA A 47 36.53 38.99 19.80
N SER A 48 35.92 38.22 20.71
CA SER A 48 36.54 37.00 21.22
C SER A 48 36.62 35.92 20.14
N GLN A 49 37.66 35.07 20.19
CA GLN A 49 37.83 33.98 19.21
C GLN A 49 36.62 33.02 19.15
N ARG A 50 35.93 32.81 20.29
CA ARG A 50 34.69 32.02 20.35
C ARG A 50 33.56 32.69 19.57
N ARG A 51 33.37 34.01 19.71
CA ARG A 51 32.38 34.79 18.96
C ARG A 51 32.67 34.75 17.46
N ILE A 52 33.93 34.95 17.09
CA ILE A 52 34.39 34.87 15.69
C ILE A 52 34.08 33.48 15.12
N ALA A 53 34.49 32.42 15.82
CA ALA A 53 34.30 31.03 15.41
C ALA A 53 32.82 30.67 15.18
N ALA A 54 31.95 31.10 16.11
CA ALA A 54 30.51 30.90 16.00
C ALA A 54 29.92 31.60 14.77
N ALA A 55 30.30 32.86 14.52
CA ALA A 55 29.78 33.65 13.40
C ALA A 55 30.16 33.07 12.03
N ILE A 56 31.40 32.61 11.87
CA ILE A 56 31.90 32.05 10.61
C ILE A 56 31.59 30.56 10.43
N GLY A 57 31.02 29.90 11.46
CA GLY A 57 30.72 28.47 11.44
C GLY A 57 31.96 27.57 11.41
N LYS A 58 33.02 27.94 12.13
CA LYS A 58 34.27 27.16 12.23
C LYS A 58 34.66 26.92 13.68
N SER A 59 35.67 26.09 13.90
CA SER A 59 36.22 25.87 15.25
C SER A 59 37.13 27.02 15.69
N VAL A 60 37.22 27.26 17.01
CA VAL A 60 38.15 28.23 17.63
C VAL A 60 39.60 27.94 17.22
N SER A 61 39.98 26.67 17.13
CA SER A 61 41.31 26.26 16.66
C SER A 61 41.60 26.71 15.22
N THR A 62 40.58 26.77 14.38
CA THR A 62 40.70 27.25 13.00
C THR A 62 40.90 28.76 12.98
N VAL A 63 40.13 29.50 13.80
CA VAL A 63 40.30 30.96 13.96
C VAL A 63 41.71 31.30 14.44
N ASN A 64 42.22 30.57 15.45
CA ASN A 64 43.57 30.78 15.96
C ASN A 64 44.65 30.57 14.86
N ARG A 65 44.45 29.60 13.97
CA ARG A 65 45.35 29.43 12.81
C ARG A 65 45.30 30.60 11.84
N TYR A 66 44.12 31.16 11.54
CA TYR A 66 44.01 32.35 10.70
C TYR A 66 44.71 33.56 11.32
N LEU A 67 44.55 33.77 12.63
CA LEU A 67 45.23 34.85 13.35
C LEU A 67 46.76 34.67 13.33
N ASN A 68 47.26 33.48 13.70
CA ASN A 68 48.70 33.21 13.65
C ASN A 68 49.28 33.33 12.23
N TRP A 69 48.52 32.90 11.22
CA TRP A 69 48.93 33.01 9.83
C TRP A 69 49.01 34.47 9.37
N HIS A 70 48.03 35.30 9.75
CA HIS A 70 48.05 36.74 9.55
C HIS A 70 49.24 37.40 10.28
N ASP A 71 49.44 37.10 11.56
CA ASP A 71 50.49 37.72 12.38
C ASP A 71 51.90 37.30 11.95
N SER A 72 52.04 36.13 11.30
CA SER A 72 53.28 35.71 10.66
C SER A 72 53.61 36.50 9.38
N GLY A 73 52.68 37.31 8.86
CA GLY A 73 52.78 37.98 7.57
C GLY A 73 52.52 37.06 6.38
N PHE A 74 51.70 36.02 6.57
CA PHE A 74 51.39 35.02 5.54
C PHE A 74 52.62 34.29 4.97
N ARG A 75 53.58 33.93 5.83
CA ARG A 75 54.80 33.21 5.41
C ARG A 75 54.51 31.90 4.67
N ASP A 76 53.47 31.19 5.12
CA ASP A 76 52.98 29.99 4.46
C ASP A 76 51.94 30.33 3.38
N GLU A 77 51.84 29.51 2.34
CA GLU A 77 50.83 29.67 1.29
C GLU A 77 49.39 29.46 1.81
N THR A 78 49.21 28.71 2.91
CA THR A 78 47.90 28.42 3.50
C THR A 78 47.95 28.49 5.04
N PRO A 79 46.83 28.84 5.71
CA PRO A 79 46.76 28.89 7.18
C PRO A 79 46.88 27.52 7.86
N PHE A 80 46.91 26.44 7.09
CA PHE A 80 46.99 25.08 7.59
C PHE A 80 48.39 24.46 7.37
N GLY A 81 49.35 25.23 6.86
CA GLY A 81 50.70 24.80 6.56
C GLY A 81 50.82 23.91 5.31
N PRO A 82 52.05 23.68 4.81
CA PRO A 82 52.31 22.94 3.58
C PRO A 82 51.85 21.47 3.65
N GLU A 83 51.95 20.83 4.82
CA GLU A 83 51.54 19.43 5.01
C GLU A 83 50.03 19.22 4.80
N SER A 84 49.21 20.24 5.06
CA SER A 84 47.76 20.14 4.91
C SER A 84 47.33 20.06 3.44
N LYS A 85 48.06 20.68 2.51
CA LYS A 85 47.81 20.52 1.06
C LYS A 85 48.11 19.09 0.61
N ALA A 86 49.29 18.57 0.92
CA ALA A 86 49.70 17.21 0.55
C ALA A 86 48.76 16.15 1.15
N LYS A 87 48.34 16.32 2.41
CA LYS A 87 47.41 15.41 3.08
C LYS A 87 46.00 15.46 2.48
N ARG A 88 45.48 16.64 2.13
CA ARG A 88 44.19 16.79 1.44
C ARG A 88 44.21 16.19 0.04
N GLN A 89 45.31 16.36 -0.69
CA GLN A 89 45.44 15.77 -2.03
C GLN A 89 45.50 14.25 -1.98
N ARG A 90 46.28 13.67 -1.05
CA ARG A 90 46.29 12.21 -0.81
C ARG A 90 44.92 11.68 -0.37
N ALA A 91 44.18 12.44 0.44
CA ALA A 91 42.82 12.06 0.86
C ALA A 91 41.82 12.10 -0.31
N ARG A 92 41.90 13.10 -1.20
CA ARG A 92 41.07 13.19 -2.41
C ARG A 92 41.28 11.98 -3.33
N VAL A 93 42.53 11.61 -3.61
CA VAL A 93 42.86 10.46 -4.47
C VAL A 93 42.30 9.14 -3.90
N ARG A 94 42.47 8.93 -2.58
CA ARG A 94 41.94 7.72 -1.91
C ARG A 94 40.41 7.66 -1.87
N ALA A 95 39.73 8.81 -1.78
CA ALA A 95 38.27 8.86 -1.80
C ALA A 95 37.72 8.47 -3.18
N THR A 96 38.33 8.96 -4.27
CA THR A 96 37.91 8.63 -5.64
C THR A 96 38.17 7.17 -6.01
N GLU A 97 39.26 6.57 -5.51
CA GLU A 97 39.55 5.15 -5.73
C GLU A 97 38.54 4.22 -5.05
N ARG A 98 38.14 4.54 -3.79
CA ARG A 98 37.13 3.76 -3.05
C ARG A 98 35.75 3.83 -3.68
N THR A 99 35.35 4.97 -4.25
CA THR A 99 34.04 5.09 -4.90
C THR A 99 33.96 4.34 -6.23
N ASN A 100 35.08 4.17 -6.93
CA ASN A 100 35.10 3.46 -8.22
C ASN A 100 35.11 1.93 -8.06
N SER A 101 35.78 1.38 -7.04
CA SER A 101 35.80 -0.07 -6.83
C SER A 101 34.46 -0.64 -6.35
N GLY A 102 33.71 0.12 -5.54
CA GLY A 102 32.37 -0.27 -5.08
C GLY A 102 31.30 -0.22 -6.18
N LYS A 103 31.47 0.64 -7.18
CA LYS A 103 30.48 0.80 -8.27
C LYS A 103 30.56 -0.32 -9.32
N ARG A 104 31.76 -0.87 -9.55
CA ARG A 104 31.96 -2.01 -10.46
C ARG A 104 31.44 -3.32 -9.86
N SER A 105 31.77 -3.60 -8.61
CA SER A 105 31.31 -4.81 -7.93
C SER A 105 29.79 -4.87 -7.71
N ARG A 106 29.15 -3.73 -7.45
CA ARG A 106 27.68 -3.68 -7.28
C ARG A 106 26.90 -3.78 -8.61
N GLY A 107 27.49 -3.31 -9.72
CA GLY A 107 26.84 -3.36 -11.03
C GLY A 107 26.83 -4.76 -11.65
N GLU A 108 27.91 -5.51 -11.47
CA GLU A 108 28.06 -6.86 -12.01
C GLU A 108 27.15 -7.87 -11.28
N VAL A 109 27.10 -7.82 -9.95
CA VAL A 109 26.18 -8.66 -9.15
C VAL A 109 24.71 -8.39 -9.48
N ALA A 110 24.35 -7.12 -9.76
CA ALA A 110 22.99 -6.78 -10.13
C ALA A 110 22.56 -7.32 -11.51
N GLN A 111 23.51 -7.50 -12.43
CA GLN A 111 23.23 -8.08 -13.76
C GLN A 111 23.03 -9.59 -13.66
N ASP A 112 23.85 -10.29 -12.89
CA ASP A 112 23.73 -11.73 -12.67
C ASP A 112 22.44 -12.09 -11.91
N GLU A 113 22.07 -11.28 -10.91
CA GLU A 113 20.81 -11.45 -10.19
C GLU A 113 19.59 -11.25 -11.09
N LEU A 114 19.62 -10.25 -11.98
CA LEU A 114 18.55 -10.02 -12.95
C LEU A 114 18.43 -11.17 -13.95
N ALA A 115 19.55 -11.67 -14.48
CA ALA A 115 19.57 -12.81 -15.38
C ALA A 115 19.02 -14.08 -14.70
N ALA A 116 19.41 -14.35 -13.46
CA ALA A 116 18.90 -15.47 -12.68
C ALA A 116 17.40 -15.33 -12.39
N ALA A 117 16.91 -14.12 -12.09
CA ALA A 117 15.50 -13.85 -11.86
C ALA A 117 14.66 -14.10 -13.13
N LEU A 118 15.15 -13.65 -14.30
CA LEU A 118 14.48 -13.87 -15.58
C LEU A 118 14.42 -15.37 -15.93
N ALA A 119 15.50 -16.12 -15.71
CA ALA A 119 15.51 -17.56 -15.94
C ALA A 119 14.48 -18.30 -15.05
N ARG A 120 14.35 -17.91 -13.78
CA ARG A 120 13.33 -18.47 -12.86
C ARG A 120 11.91 -18.12 -13.31
N ALA A 121 11.68 -16.89 -13.75
CA ALA A 121 10.38 -16.47 -14.24
C ALA A 121 9.95 -17.25 -15.50
N GLN A 122 10.89 -17.46 -16.43
CA GLN A 122 10.62 -18.26 -17.64
C GLN A 122 10.34 -19.73 -17.33
N ALA A 123 11.08 -20.33 -16.40
CA ALA A 123 10.81 -21.70 -15.95
C ALA A 123 9.40 -21.82 -15.32
N ALA A 124 9.04 -20.89 -14.44
CA ALA A 124 7.72 -20.87 -13.81
C ALA A 124 6.59 -20.68 -14.85
N GLN A 125 6.80 -19.85 -15.88
CA GLN A 125 5.83 -19.69 -16.97
C GLN A 125 5.67 -20.97 -17.80
N ALA A 126 6.76 -21.69 -18.06
CA ALA A 126 6.71 -22.97 -18.78
C ALA A 126 5.95 -24.05 -17.98
N ASP A 127 6.17 -24.12 -16.67
CA ASP A 127 5.47 -25.06 -15.79
C ASP A 127 3.98 -24.72 -15.69
N ALA A 128 3.63 -23.44 -15.56
CA ALA A 128 2.24 -22.99 -15.57
C ALA A 128 1.54 -23.30 -16.90
N ALA A 129 2.23 -23.16 -18.03
CA ALA A 129 1.69 -23.51 -19.34
C ALA A 129 1.42 -25.02 -19.48
N ARG A 130 2.33 -25.87 -18.97
CA ARG A 130 2.13 -27.32 -18.94
C ARG A 130 0.94 -27.73 -18.08
N ALA A 131 0.83 -27.16 -16.87
CA ALA A 131 -0.30 -27.42 -15.97
C ALA A 131 -1.65 -27.03 -16.61
N ARG A 132 -1.71 -25.88 -17.31
CA ARG A 132 -2.92 -25.47 -18.04
C ARG A 132 -3.26 -26.44 -19.18
N ALA A 133 -2.27 -26.89 -19.94
CA ALA A 133 -2.49 -27.86 -21.02
C ALA A 133 -2.94 -29.24 -20.51
N GLU A 134 -2.48 -29.66 -19.34
CA GLU A 134 -2.97 -30.87 -18.67
C GLU A 134 -4.39 -30.70 -18.14
N ALA A 135 -4.71 -29.56 -17.53
CA ALA A 135 -6.07 -29.26 -17.08
C ALA A 135 -7.09 -29.29 -18.24
N ILE A 136 -6.74 -28.68 -19.39
CA ILE A 136 -7.59 -28.70 -20.59
C ILE A 136 -7.81 -30.15 -21.06
N ARG A 137 -6.75 -30.96 -21.14
CA ARG A 137 -6.87 -32.38 -21.51
C ARG A 137 -7.76 -33.16 -20.54
N ALA A 138 -7.60 -32.95 -19.24
CA ALA A 138 -8.45 -33.59 -18.23
C ALA A 138 -9.92 -33.17 -18.36
N THR A 139 -10.21 -31.89 -18.67
CA THR A 139 -11.59 -31.44 -18.90
C THR A 139 -12.20 -32.06 -20.15
N ASP A 140 -11.43 -32.19 -21.23
CA ASP A 140 -11.90 -32.83 -22.46
C ASP A 140 -12.17 -34.32 -22.27
N GLU A 141 -11.30 -35.02 -21.55
CA GLU A 141 -11.48 -36.43 -21.19
C GLU A 141 -12.72 -36.62 -20.31
N ALA A 142 -12.94 -35.75 -19.31
CA ALA A 142 -14.13 -35.79 -18.47
C ALA A 142 -15.42 -35.55 -19.28
N MET A 143 -15.39 -34.62 -20.24
CA MET A 143 -16.53 -34.37 -21.13
C MET A 143 -16.80 -35.55 -22.07
N ARG A 144 -15.77 -36.20 -22.61
CA ARG A 144 -15.92 -37.43 -23.40
C ARG A 144 -16.48 -38.58 -22.57
N ALA A 145 -15.98 -38.80 -21.36
CA ALA A 145 -16.48 -39.82 -20.44
C ALA A 145 -17.96 -39.59 -20.07
N LYS A 146 -18.36 -38.34 -19.80
CA LYS A 146 -19.77 -37.97 -19.58
C LYS A 146 -20.63 -38.26 -20.81
N ALA A 147 -20.17 -37.90 -22.00
CA ALA A 147 -20.89 -38.17 -23.24
C ALA A 147 -21.07 -39.68 -23.49
N GLU A 148 -20.05 -40.49 -23.20
CA GLU A 148 -20.11 -41.94 -23.29
C GLU A 148 -21.09 -42.54 -22.28
N ALA A 149 -21.05 -42.09 -21.02
CA ALA A 149 -22.00 -42.52 -19.99
C ALA A 149 -23.45 -42.20 -20.36
N VAL A 150 -23.71 -41.01 -20.95
CA VAL A 150 -25.06 -40.65 -21.45
C VAL A 150 -25.48 -41.57 -22.60
N ARG A 151 -24.58 -41.86 -23.55
CA ARG A 151 -24.88 -42.81 -24.63
C ARG A 151 -25.20 -44.20 -24.10
N GLU A 152 -24.47 -44.67 -23.08
CA GLU A 152 -24.70 -45.98 -22.48
C GLU A 152 -26.03 -46.03 -21.69
N ARG A 153 -26.40 -44.95 -21.00
CA ARG A 153 -27.71 -44.81 -20.35
C ARG A 153 -28.85 -44.84 -21.38
N LEU A 154 -28.67 -44.22 -22.54
CA LEU A 154 -29.65 -44.25 -23.62
C LEU A 154 -29.78 -45.64 -24.25
N ARG A 155 -28.68 -46.39 -24.37
CA ARG A 155 -28.71 -47.79 -24.84
C ARG A 155 -29.45 -48.70 -23.88
N SER A 156 -29.12 -48.60 -22.59
CA SER A 156 -29.75 -49.42 -21.53
C SER A 156 -31.22 -49.05 -21.29
N GLY A 157 -31.56 -47.75 -21.30
CA GLY A 157 -32.94 -47.29 -21.11
C GLY A 157 -33.92 -47.67 -22.23
N ARG A 158 -33.42 -48.06 -23.41
CA ARG A 158 -34.26 -48.54 -24.51
C ARG A 158 -34.68 -50.01 -24.35
N ALA A 159 -34.09 -50.74 -23.40
CA ALA A 159 -34.37 -52.14 -23.15
C ALA A 159 -35.58 -52.39 -22.21
N ASP A 160 -36.13 -51.36 -21.56
CA ASP A 160 -37.31 -51.48 -20.68
C ASP A 160 -38.38 -50.42 -21.00
N PRO A 161 -39.20 -50.59 -22.05
CA PRO A 161 -40.36 -49.75 -22.32
C PRO A 161 -41.63 -50.30 -21.63
N SER A 162 -41.52 -50.83 -20.42
CA SER A 162 -42.69 -51.33 -19.71
C SER A 162 -42.55 -51.06 -18.21
N HIS A 163 -43.27 -50.03 -17.76
CA HIS A 163 -43.59 -49.58 -16.40
C HIS A 163 -43.33 -48.06 -16.36
N SER A 164 -44.25 -47.18 -16.01
CA SER A 164 -45.61 -47.30 -15.55
C SER A 164 -46.09 -45.84 -15.55
N THR A 165 -46.96 -45.44 -16.47
CA THR A 165 -47.72 -44.17 -16.36
C THR A 165 -48.88 -44.39 -15.39
N ALA A 166 -48.59 -44.96 -14.22
CA ALA A 166 -49.52 -44.99 -13.12
C ALA A 166 -49.37 -43.65 -12.42
N THR A 167 -50.35 -42.78 -12.64
CA THR A 167 -50.60 -41.56 -11.88
C THR A 167 -50.49 -41.89 -10.39
N ALA A 168 -49.32 -41.66 -9.81
CA ALA A 168 -49.10 -41.91 -8.41
C ALA A 168 -50.03 -40.96 -7.63
N PRO A 169 -50.66 -41.45 -6.54
CA PRO A 169 -51.49 -40.60 -5.70
C PRO A 169 -50.64 -39.40 -5.24
N ARG A 170 -51.15 -38.20 -5.51
CA ARG A 170 -50.57 -36.94 -5.05
C ARG A 170 -50.52 -36.99 -3.53
N HIS A 171 -49.38 -37.37 -2.98
CA HIS A 171 -49.20 -37.35 -1.54
C HIS A 171 -49.08 -35.88 -1.11
N PRO A 172 -49.98 -35.41 -0.22
CA PRO A 172 -49.89 -34.05 0.30
C PRO A 172 -48.51 -33.86 0.93
N LEU A 173 -47.87 -32.73 0.60
CA LEU A 173 -46.55 -32.39 1.13
C LEU A 173 -46.61 -32.34 2.66
N ASP A 174 -45.63 -32.96 3.30
CA ASP A 174 -45.49 -32.86 4.75
C ASP A 174 -45.28 -31.39 5.14
N ARG A 175 -46.00 -30.94 6.18
CA ARG A 175 -46.05 -29.52 6.59
C ARG A 175 -44.65 -28.92 6.79
N ARG A 176 -43.73 -29.70 7.38
CA ARG A 176 -42.34 -29.28 7.61
C ARG A 176 -41.57 -29.03 6.31
N GLN A 177 -41.87 -29.80 5.26
CA GLN A 177 -41.24 -29.64 3.95
C GLN A 177 -41.78 -28.40 3.25
N ARG A 178 -43.10 -28.15 3.36
CA ARG A 178 -43.73 -26.93 2.88
C ARG A 178 -43.14 -25.68 3.56
N ASP A 179 -43.03 -25.68 4.88
CA ASP A 179 -42.45 -24.56 5.64
C ASP A 179 -41.00 -24.27 5.22
N LEU A 180 -40.20 -25.31 5.02
CA LEU A 180 -38.80 -25.17 4.59
C LEU A 180 -38.69 -24.63 3.16
N LEU A 181 -39.61 -25.02 2.27
CA LEU A 181 -39.64 -24.55 0.89
C LEU A 181 -40.11 -23.09 0.82
N VAL A 182 -41.15 -22.72 1.58
CA VAL A 182 -41.61 -21.33 1.72
C VAL A 182 -40.48 -20.45 2.27
N LYS A 183 -39.77 -20.91 3.30
CA LYS A 183 -38.62 -20.18 3.85
C LYS A 183 -37.49 -20.00 2.84
N ALA A 184 -37.15 -21.05 2.07
CA ALA A 184 -36.14 -20.96 1.02
C ALA A 184 -36.55 -19.99 -0.10
N LEU A 185 -37.82 -20.01 -0.51
CA LEU A 185 -38.35 -19.07 -1.51
C LEU A 185 -38.36 -17.63 -1.00
N GLY A 186 -38.68 -17.39 0.28
CA GLY A 186 -38.56 -16.07 0.90
C GLY A 186 -37.11 -15.55 0.91
N MET A 187 -36.14 -16.42 1.20
CA MET A 187 -34.71 -16.05 1.15
C MET A 187 -34.20 -15.77 -0.27
N LEU A 188 -34.92 -16.17 -1.32
CA LEU A 188 -34.57 -15.82 -2.69
C LEU A 188 -34.67 -14.30 -2.95
N GLY A 189 -35.47 -13.58 -2.14
CA GLY A 189 -35.58 -12.13 -2.15
C GLY A 189 -34.55 -11.39 -1.29
N SER A 190 -33.61 -12.08 -0.61
CA SER A 190 -32.56 -11.45 0.19
C SER A 190 -31.59 -10.65 -0.68
N ASP A 191 -31.06 -9.53 -0.18
CA ASP A 191 -30.05 -8.69 -0.86
C ASP A 191 -28.67 -9.38 -0.96
N GLN A 192 -28.42 -10.41 -0.14
CA GLN A 192 -27.14 -11.11 -0.13
C GLN A 192 -27.05 -12.18 -1.22
N VAL A 193 -26.12 -12.01 -2.17
CA VAL A 193 -25.88 -12.94 -3.29
C VAL A 193 -25.64 -14.38 -2.81
N GLY A 194 -24.89 -14.55 -1.71
CA GLY A 194 -24.59 -15.86 -1.14
C GLY A 194 -25.81 -16.58 -0.60
N GLU A 195 -26.72 -15.86 0.07
CA GLU A 195 -27.96 -16.41 0.61
C GLU A 195 -28.92 -16.81 -0.50
N ARG A 196 -29.05 -15.98 -1.55
CA ARG A 196 -29.87 -16.33 -2.73
C ARG A 196 -29.38 -17.60 -3.41
N ALA A 197 -28.07 -17.75 -3.59
CA ALA A 197 -27.48 -18.94 -4.19
C ALA A 197 -27.72 -20.21 -3.33
N ALA A 198 -27.56 -20.10 -2.02
CA ALA A 198 -27.82 -21.21 -1.10
C ALA A 198 -29.31 -21.60 -1.07
N ALA A 199 -30.20 -20.61 -1.03
CA ALA A 199 -31.63 -20.80 -1.07
C ALA A 199 -32.11 -21.49 -2.36
N ALA A 200 -31.58 -21.08 -3.52
CA ALA A 200 -31.87 -21.72 -4.80
C ALA A 200 -31.47 -23.20 -4.83
N LEU A 201 -30.30 -23.54 -4.27
CA LEU A 201 -29.86 -24.94 -4.16
C LEU A 201 -30.76 -25.78 -3.25
N ILE A 202 -31.20 -25.21 -2.11
CA ILE A 202 -32.10 -25.90 -1.18
C ILE A 202 -33.45 -26.16 -1.86
N ALA A 203 -34.00 -25.16 -2.55
CA ALA A 203 -35.29 -25.27 -3.21
C ALA A 203 -35.25 -26.30 -4.35
N GLU A 204 -34.21 -26.27 -5.19
CA GLU A 204 -34.03 -27.24 -6.28
C GLU A 204 -33.78 -28.67 -5.77
N LYS A 205 -33.06 -28.81 -4.65
CA LYS A 205 -32.86 -30.11 -4.00
C LYS A 205 -34.16 -30.69 -3.46
N GLN A 206 -35.02 -29.86 -2.86
CA GLN A 206 -36.33 -30.31 -2.38
C GLN A 206 -37.25 -30.68 -3.54
N ARG A 207 -37.31 -29.86 -4.60
CA ARG A 207 -38.05 -30.17 -5.83
C ARG A 207 -37.64 -31.52 -6.41
N SER A 208 -36.33 -31.74 -6.55
CA SER A 208 -35.77 -33.00 -7.06
C SER A 208 -36.09 -34.19 -6.16
N LYS A 209 -36.11 -34.00 -4.84
CA LYS A 209 -36.43 -35.05 -3.86
C LYS A 209 -37.91 -35.44 -3.91
N LEU A 210 -38.78 -34.48 -4.19
CA LEU A 210 -40.23 -34.68 -4.28
C LEU A 210 -40.68 -35.19 -5.67
N GLY A 211 -39.83 -35.06 -6.69
CA GLY A 211 -40.17 -35.46 -8.06
C GLY A 211 -41.27 -34.60 -8.70
N MET A 212 -41.52 -33.41 -8.16
CA MET A 212 -42.57 -32.48 -8.62
C MET A 212 -41.99 -31.40 -9.52
N THR A 213 -42.83 -30.81 -10.37
CA THR A 213 -42.48 -29.62 -11.15
C THR A 213 -42.70 -28.34 -10.33
N TRP A 214 -42.11 -27.22 -10.77
CA TRP A 214 -42.34 -25.92 -10.12
C TRP A 214 -43.82 -25.50 -10.18
N ASP A 215 -44.50 -25.81 -11.27
CA ASP A 215 -45.93 -25.51 -11.43
C ASP A 215 -46.76 -26.28 -10.39
N GLU A 216 -46.44 -27.55 -10.16
CA GLU A 216 -47.12 -28.38 -9.14
C GLU A 216 -46.84 -27.90 -7.70
N LEU A 217 -45.69 -27.28 -7.45
CA LEU A 217 -45.31 -26.72 -6.15
C LEU A 217 -45.94 -25.35 -5.88
N VAL A 218 -46.29 -24.60 -6.92
CA VAL A 218 -46.79 -23.22 -6.85
C VAL A 218 -48.32 -23.13 -6.93
N VAL A 219 -49.01 -24.14 -7.49
CA VAL A 219 -50.48 -24.18 -7.49
C VAL A 219 -50.98 -24.36 -6.06
N ASN A 220 -51.43 -23.24 -5.48
CA ASN A 220 -51.93 -23.13 -4.11
C ASN A 220 -53.18 -24.00 -3.91
N ASP A 221 -53.27 -24.64 -2.74
CA ASP A 221 -54.51 -25.16 -2.17
C ASP A 221 -55.52 -24.03 -1.81
N GLN A 222 -55.39 -22.81 -2.36
CA GLN A 222 -56.20 -21.63 -2.01
C GLN A 222 -57.54 -21.55 -2.75
N ASP A 223 -57.84 -22.44 -3.70
CA ASP A 223 -59.15 -22.49 -4.36
C ASP A 223 -60.28 -23.05 -3.46
N GLY A 224 -60.08 -23.12 -2.14
CA GLY A 224 -61.00 -23.71 -1.17
C GLY A 224 -61.31 -22.85 0.05
N CYS A 225 -61.09 -21.53 -0.02
CA CYS A 225 -61.51 -20.60 1.03
C CYS A 225 -62.79 -19.87 0.59
N ASP A 226 -63.91 -20.58 0.67
CA ASP A 226 -65.21 -19.95 0.93
C ASP A 226 -65.08 -19.24 2.29
N LEU A 227 -64.66 -17.98 2.28
CA LEU A 227 -64.70 -17.11 3.45
C LEU A 227 -65.92 -16.23 3.31
N ASP A 228 -66.90 -16.51 4.18
CA ASP A 228 -68.04 -15.66 4.47
C ASP A 228 -67.54 -14.23 4.74
N GLU A 229 -67.91 -13.31 3.86
CA GLU A 229 -67.71 -11.87 3.97
C GLU A 229 -68.58 -11.30 5.09
N ASP A 230 -68.30 -11.57 6.37
CA ASP A 230 -68.99 -10.89 7.47
C ASP A 230 -68.14 -10.89 8.75
N GLU A 231 -67.55 -9.73 9.07
CA GLU A 231 -67.19 -9.17 10.39
C GLU A 231 -65.86 -8.40 10.27
N LEU A 232 -65.94 -7.12 9.91
CA LEU A 232 -66.23 -5.95 10.78
C LEU A 232 -64.95 -5.37 11.40
N ASP A 233 -64.71 -4.12 11.01
CA ASP A 233 -64.18 -2.99 11.77
C ASP A 233 -63.58 -3.29 13.15
N ASP A 234 -62.34 -2.85 13.36
CA ASP A 234 -62.14 -1.80 14.36
C ASP A 234 -60.78 -1.11 14.16
N ASP A 235 -60.88 0.21 14.19
CA ASP A 235 -59.86 1.23 14.38
C ASP A 235 -58.73 0.79 15.32
N ASP A 236 -57.49 0.95 14.87
CA ASP A 236 -56.40 1.35 15.77
C ASP A 236 -55.36 2.13 14.95
N GLU A 237 -55.60 3.45 14.91
CA GLU A 237 -54.57 4.48 14.87
C GLU A 237 -53.39 4.06 15.76
N LEU A 238 -52.22 3.80 15.16
CA LEU A 238 -50.97 3.96 15.88
C LEU A 238 -50.13 5.01 15.17
N ASP A 239 -50.32 6.21 15.72
CA ASP A 239 -49.43 7.36 15.80
C ASP A 239 -47.95 6.99 15.76
N ASP A 240 -47.23 7.82 14.99
CA ASP A 240 -46.01 8.52 15.34
C ASP A 240 -44.83 7.77 15.99
N GLU A 241 -43.66 8.01 15.40
CA GLU A 241 -42.51 8.65 16.06
C GLU A 241 -41.18 8.12 15.47
N ASP A 242 -40.54 8.99 14.69
CA ASP A 242 -39.14 9.37 14.81
C ASP A 242 -38.12 8.28 15.19
N GLU A 243 -37.19 7.98 14.28
CA GLU A 243 -35.77 7.92 14.67
C GLU A 243 -34.86 8.08 13.44
N ASP A 244 -34.67 9.34 13.05
CA ASP A 244 -33.53 9.80 12.26
C ASP A 244 -32.21 9.48 12.99
N ARG A 245 -31.66 8.28 12.77
CA ARG A 245 -30.30 7.95 13.23
C ARG A 245 -29.27 8.32 12.17
N ASP A 246 -28.83 9.57 12.27
CA ASP A 246 -27.62 10.16 11.69
C ASP A 246 -26.36 9.35 12.06
N TRP A 247 -26.02 8.34 11.25
CA TRP A 247 -24.81 7.53 11.45
C TRP A 247 -23.60 8.23 10.81
N LYS A 248 -23.05 9.19 11.54
CA LYS A 248 -21.76 9.84 11.26
C LYS A 248 -20.63 8.82 11.45
N CYS A 249 -20.26 8.10 10.39
CA CYS A 249 -19.06 7.28 10.36
C CYS A 249 -17.82 8.17 10.47
N HIS A 250 -17.25 8.23 11.68
CA HIS A 250 -15.96 8.83 11.96
C HIS A 250 -14.85 8.08 11.21
N GLU A 251 -14.21 8.82 10.31
CA GLU A 251 -12.98 8.50 9.61
C GLU A 251 -11.80 8.53 10.60
N ALA A 252 -11.29 7.37 10.99
CA ALA A 252 -10.04 7.23 11.74
C ALA A 252 -8.95 6.71 10.80
N GLY A 253 -8.16 7.65 10.29
CA GLY A 253 -6.89 7.37 9.62
C GLY A 253 -5.84 6.95 10.64
N GLU A 254 -5.33 5.73 10.52
CA GLU A 254 -4.17 5.28 11.27
C GLU A 254 -2.93 5.34 10.37
N GLN A 255 -1.95 6.12 10.83
CA GLN A 255 -0.70 6.40 10.13
C GLN A 255 0.29 5.22 10.22
N PRO A 256 1.14 5.02 9.19
CA PRO A 256 2.14 3.96 9.16
C PRO A 256 3.39 4.30 10.00
N ASN A 257 3.97 3.26 10.60
CA ASN A 257 5.34 3.24 11.13
C ASN A 257 6.33 2.85 10.04
#